data_AF-A0A4W5RH60-F1
#
_entry.id   AF-A0A4W5RH60-F1
#
_cell.length_a   1.000
_cell.length_b   1.000
_cell.length_c   1.000
_cell.angle_alpha   90.00
_cell.angle_beta   90.00
_cell.angle_gamma   90.00
#
_symmetry.space_group_name_H-M   'P 1'
#
loop_
_entity.id
_entity.type
_entity.pdbx_description
1 polymer ?
#
loop_
_entity_poly.entity_id
_entity_poly.type
_entity_poly.pdbx_seq_one_letter_code
_entity_poly.pdbx_strand_id
1 'polypeptide(L)'
;MHKCVSQAVFTVLSVSPLRLQFDMLEMDRLERQLVNLPLLQDPSSYIPDTVDLSEDALAREYWLYCFEEALDGVVKRAVASQPDLPEAAERAEKFRHKYQHKLQTLRHQPFAYGSLTVRSLLDTREHCLNEFNFPDPYSKIKQGENDMALKYFQKVVKSLEELSWEQRQFALVRGLLAGNVFDWGAKAVSDVLESDPEFGFEHAKLQLEERPWLVDAYDQWLERLKVRILTVS
;
A
#
# COMPACT_ATOMS: atom_id res chain seq x y z
N MET A 1 -10.93 25.60 -14.63
CA MET A 1 -9.84 26.35 -13.97
C MET A 1 -9.55 25.63 -12.66
N HIS A 2 -8.40 25.05 -12.35
CA HIS A 2 -7.10 24.88 -12.98
C HIS A 2 -6.64 23.45 -12.65
N LYS A 3 -5.93 22.82 -13.59
CA LYS A 3 -5.20 21.57 -13.38
C LYS A 3 -4.25 21.73 -12.19
N CYS A 4 -4.32 20.84 -11.20
CA CYS A 4 -3.22 20.59 -10.28
C CYS A 4 -2.82 19.11 -10.42
N VAL A 5 -2.33 18.77 -11.60
CA VAL A 5 -1.45 17.60 -11.74
C VAL A 5 -0.07 18.19 -11.44
N SER A 6 0.46 17.89 -10.26
CA SER A 6 1.84 18.21 -9.92
C SER A 6 2.76 17.40 -10.83
N GLN A 7 3.03 17.92 -12.02
CA GLN A 7 4.17 17.50 -12.83
C GLN A 7 5.42 17.96 -12.08
N ALA A 8 5.93 17.09 -11.21
CA ALA A 8 7.32 17.18 -10.79
C ALA A 8 8.16 16.95 -12.05
N VAL A 9 8.67 18.03 -12.63
CA VAL A 9 9.68 17.98 -13.68
C VAL A 9 10.95 17.43 -13.03
N PHE A 10 11.13 16.11 -13.11
CA PHE A 10 12.41 15.48 -12.79
C PHE A 10 13.40 15.88 -13.89
N THR A 11 14.23 16.87 -13.60
CA THR A 11 15.41 17.17 -14.42
C THR A 11 16.27 15.92 -14.45
N VAL A 12 16.37 15.30 -15.63
CA VAL A 12 17.19 14.11 -15.89
C VAL A 12 18.65 14.46 -15.65
N LEU A 13 19.17 14.15 -14.46
CA LEU A 13 20.61 14.05 -14.25
C LEU A 13 21.07 12.77 -14.96
N SER A 14 21.93 12.94 -15.96
CA SER A 14 22.60 11.91 -16.74
C SER A 14 23.00 10.69 -15.90
N VAL A 15 22.30 9.57 -16.08
CA VAL A 15 22.58 8.30 -15.40
C VAL A 15 23.60 7.51 -16.23
N SER A 16 24.74 7.20 -15.62
CA SER A 16 25.77 6.30 -16.16
C SER A 16 25.19 4.90 -16.42
N PRO A 17 25.51 4.24 -17.55
CA PRO A 17 24.99 2.92 -17.86
C PRO A 17 25.79 1.87 -17.09
N LEU A 18 25.09 1.01 -16.34
CA LEU A 18 25.52 -0.24 -15.67
C LEU A 18 25.28 -0.26 -14.15
N ARG A 19 24.02 -0.19 -13.76
CA ARG A 19 23.43 -0.89 -12.59
C ARG A 19 21.92 -0.80 -12.79
N LEU A 20 21.23 -1.93 -12.93
CA LEU A 20 19.76 -1.96 -12.89
C LEU A 20 19.33 -1.57 -11.47
N GLN A 21 19.19 -0.27 -11.21
CA GLN A 21 18.54 0.23 -10.01
C GLN A 21 17.04 -0.09 -10.16
N PHE A 22 16.58 -1.02 -9.34
CA PHE A 22 15.16 -1.33 -9.11
C PHE A 22 14.47 -0.23 -8.26
N ASP A 23 15.03 0.98 -8.23
CA ASP A 23 14.61 2.07 -7.34
C ASP A 23 13.40 2.85 -7.89
N MET A 24 12.82 2.43 -9.03
CA MET A 24 11.74 3.14 -9.71
C MET A 24 10.86 2.15 -10.48
N LEU A 25 9.54 2.16 -10.23
CA LEU A 25 8.61 1.29 -10.93
C LEU A 25 8.63 1.61 -12.43
N GLU A 26 8.53 0.59 -13.30
CA GLU A 26 8.56 0.82 -14.76
C GLU A 26 7.46 1.76 -15.24
N MET A 27 6.34 1.80 -14.51
CA MET A 27 5.22 2.70 -14.79
C MET A 27 5.58 4.18 -14.62
N ASP A 28 6.49 4.51 -13.71
CA ASP A 28 6.96 5.89 -13.48
C ASP A 28 7.92 6.36 -14.58
N ARG A 29 8.45 5.42 -15.38
CA ARG A 29 9.34 5.70 -16.51
C ARG A 29 8.60 5.95 -17.82
N LEU A 30 7.28 5.74 -17.85
CA LEU A 30 6.46 5.87 -19.05
C LEU A 30 5.73 7.21 -19.03
N GLU A 31 6.11 8.12 -19.94
CA GLU A 31 5.32 9.33 -20.23
C GLU A 31 4.04 8.94 -20.97
N ARG A 32 3.06 8.40 -20.24
CA ARG A 32 1.73 8.07 -20.77
C ARG A 32 0.71 9.01 -20.18
N GLN A 33 -0.17 9.52 -21.03
CA GLN A 33 -1.32 10.27 -20.57
C GLN A 33 -2.24 9.37 -19.75
N LEU A 34 -2.48 9.74 -18.49
CA LEU A 34 -3.47 9.09 -17.66
C LEU A 34 -4.88 9.42 -18.19
N VAL A 35 -5.71 8.39 -18.31
CA VAL A 35 -7.11 8.48 -18.73
C VAL A 35 -8.01 7.83 -17.67
N ASN A 36 -9.30 8.18 -17.68
CA ASN A 36 -10.26 7.59 -16.76
C ASN A 36 -10.35 6.07 -16.96
N LEU A 37 -10.59 5.34 -15.86
CA LEU A 37 -10.86 3.91 -15.92
C LEU A 37 -12.12 3.66 -16.77
N PRO A 38 -12.07 2.78 -17.79
CA PRO A 38 -13.16 2.63 -18.76
C PRO A 38 -14.44 2.05 -18.17
N LEU A 39 -14.37 1.45 -16.98
CA LEU A 39 -15.51 0.89 -16.26
C LEU A 39 -16.17 1.87 -15.27
N LEU A 40 -15.64 3.10 -15.11
CA LEU A 40 -16.32 4.13 -14.36
C LEU A 40 -17.55 4.61 -15.14
N GLN A 41 -18.72 4.42 -14.56
CA GLN A 41 -19.99 4.82 -15.18
C GLN A 41 -20.05 6.34 -15.43
N ASP A 42 -19.66 7.14 -14.45
CA ASP A 42 -19.52 8.59 -14.57
C ASP A 42 -18.21 9.03 -13.91
N PRO A 43 -17.16 9.31 -14.70
CA PRO A 43 -15.90 9.79 -14.16
C PRO A 43 -15.99 11.17 -13.49
N SER A 44 -16.97 12.00 -13.87
CA SER A 44 -17.07 13.38 -13.36
C SER A 44 -17.61 13.46 -11.94
N SER A 45 -18.41 12.48 -11.53
CA SER A 45 -18.95 12.36 -10.17
C SER A 45 -18.18 11.40 -9.28
N TYR A 46 -17.16 10.71 -9.80
CA TYR A 46 -16.41 9.71 -9.05
C TYR A 46 -15.48 10.38 -8.03
N ILE A 47 -15.68 10.07 -6.76
CA ILE A 47 -14.84 10.53 -5.65
C ILE A 47 -14.08 9.30 -5.12
N PRO A 48 -12.75 9.25 -5.29
CA PRO A 48 -11.97 8.07 -4.90
C PRO A 48 -11.70 7.99 -3.38
N ASP A 49 -11.86 9.10 -2.65
CA ASP A 49 -11.73 9.15 -1.20
C ASP A 49 -13.05 8.84 -0.51
N THR A 50 -13.01 7.86 0.41
CA THR A 50 -14.18 7.49 1.20
C THR A 50 -14.38 8.38 2.43
N VAL A 51 -13.32 9.05 2.89
CA VAL A 51 -13.34 9.92 4.08
C VAL A 51 -12.64 11.23 3.75
N ASP A 52 -13.36 12.34 3.94
CA ASP A 52 -12.80 13.69 3.90
C ASP A 52 -12.36 14.09 5.33
N LEU A 53 -11.06 14.07 5.56
CA LEU A 53 -10.47 14.40 6.86
C LEU A 53 -10.48 15.91 7.10
N SER A 54 -10.77 16.75 6.10
CA SER A 54 -10.98 18.18 6.36
C SER A 54 -12.27 18.42 7.15
N GLU A 55 -13.32 17.63 6.86
CA GLU A 55 -14.63 17.76 7.49
C GLU A 55 -14.79 16.86 8.73
N ASP A 56 -14.17 15.67 8.76
CA ASP A 56 -14.21 14.76 9.90
C ASP A 56 -13.02 14.95 10.84
N ALA A 57 -13.24 15.71 11.91
CA ALA A 57 -12.21 16.00 12.91
C ALA A 57 -11.73 14.77 13.71
N LEU A 58 -12.62 13.80 13.97
CA LEU A 58 -12.27 12.60 14.74
C LEU A 58 -11.42 11.66 13.89
N ALA A 59 -11.84 11.42 12.64
CA ALA A 59 -11.04 10.64 11.70
C ALA A 59 -9.69 11.32 11.42
N ARG A 60 -9.67 12.65 11.28
CA ARG A 60 -8.42 13.41 11.09
C ARG A 60 -7.44 13.18 12.23
N GLU A 61 -7.87 13.32 13.48
CA GLU A 61 -6.98 13.13 14.63
C GLU A 61 -6.47 11.68 14.69
N TYR A 62 -7.35 10.70 14.47
CA TYR A 62 -6.98 9.29 14.42
C TYR A 62 -5.90 9.02 13.37
N TRP A 63 -6.12 9.44 12.12
CA TRP A 63 -5.17 9.19 11.04
C TRP A 63 -3.85 9.92 11.26
N LEU A 64 -3.87 11.20 11.64
CA LEU A 64 -2.64 11.94 11.94
C LEU A 64 -1.82 11.25 13.04
N TYR A 65 -2.46 10.80 14.11
CA TYR A 65 -1.80 9.99 15.15
C TYR A 65 -1.17 8.71 14.58
N CYS A 66 -1.90 7.95 13.75
CA CYS A 66 -1.34 6.76 13.11
C CYS A 66 -0.10 7.06 12.26
N PHE A 67 -0.09 8.15 11.51
CA PHE A 67 1.06 8.56 10.69
C PHE A 67 2.25 9.08 11.53
N GLU A 68 1.98 9.76 12.65
CA GLU A 68 3.02 10.19 13.59
C GLU A 68 3.69 8.99 14.28
N GLU A 69 2.90 8.05 14.76
CA GLU A 69 3.39 6.81 15.39
C GLU A 69 4.25 5.97 14.44
N ALA A 70 3.85 5.88 13.16
CA ALA A 70 4.58 5.11 12.16
C ALA A 70 5.91 5.77 11.73
N LEU A 71 6.14 7.04 12.07
CA LEU A 71 7.28 7.83 11.57
C LEU A 71 8.63 7.18 11.89
N ASP A 72 8.80 6.68 13.12
CA ASP A 72 10.04 6.03 13.53
C ASP A 72 10.35 4.79 12.69
N GLY A 73 9.31 3.99 12.39
CA GLY A 73 9.42 2.84 11.51
C GLY A 73 9.85 3.27 10.10
N VAL A 74 9.20 4.28 9.53
CA VAL A 74 9.53 4.81 8.20
C VAL A 74 10.98 5.32 8.14
N VAL A 75 11.45 6.05 9.15
CA VAL A 75 12.84 6.54 9.25
C VAL A 75 13.82 5.36 9.29
N LYS A 76 13.55 4.34 10.11
CA LYS A 76 14.38 3.12 10.17
C LYS A 76 14.45 2.42 8.81
N ARG A 77 13.31 2.28 8.11
CA ARG A 77 13.26 1.69 6.76
C ARG A 77 14.02 2.52 5.73
N ALA A 78 13.89 3.85 5.77
CA ALA A 78 14.62 4.76 4.90
C ALA A 78 16.14 4.57 5.05
N VAL A 79 16.67 4.58 6.28
CA VAL A 79 18.11 4.33 6.53
C VAL A 79 18.53 2.94 6.07
N ALA A 80 17.75 1.90 6.40
CA ALA A 80 18.06 0.52 6.03
C ALA A 80 18.03 0.26 4.51
N SER A 81 17.31 1.08 3.75
CA SER A 81 17.26 0.97 2.28
C SER A 81 18.61 1.28 1.64
N GLN A 82 19.41 2.17 2.22
CA GLN A 82 20.68 2.68 1.68
C GLN A 82 21.85 2.51 2.68
N PRO A 83 22.21 1.26 3.05
CA PRO A 83 23.22 0.98 4.09
C PRO A 83 24.63 1.43 3.69
N ASP A 84 24.90 1.55 2.40
CA ASP A 84 26.22 1.91 1.86
C ASP A 84 26.45 3.43 1.80
N LEU A 85 25.45 4.25 2.16
CA LEU A 85 25.52 5.71 2.12
C LEU A 85 25.59 6.30 3.54
N PRO A 86 26.75 6.80 3.99
CA PRO A 86 26.91 7.36 5.34
C PRO A 86 25.94 8.51 5.66
N GLU A 87 25.57 9.31 4.65
CA GLU A 87 24.67 10.46 4.82
C GLU A 87 23.18 10.05 4.89
N ALA A 88 22.85 8.76 4.72
CA ALA A 88 21.46 8.29 4.80
C ALA A 88 20.83 8.60 6.16
N ALA A 89 21.58 8.44 7.26
CA ALA A 89 21.08 8.77 8.60
C ALA A 89 20.73 10.26 8.74
N GLU A 90 21.59 11.14 8.24
CA GLU A 90 21.36 12.59 8.28
C GLU A 90 20.16 13.00 7.41
N ARG A 91 20.03 12.44 6.20
CA ARG A 91 18.88 12.68 5.32
C ARG A 91 17.58 12.18 5.93
N ALA A 92 17.60 11.01 6.57
CA ALA A 92 16.42 10.45 7.22
C ALA A 92 15.94 11.32 8.40
N GLU A 93 16.87 11.94 9.12
CA GLU A 93 16.54 12.89 10.19
C GLU A 93 15.98 14.22 9.65
N LYS A 94 16.49 14.70 8.51
CA LYS A 94 15.89 15.85 7.80
C LYS A 94 14.47 15.52 7.31
N PHE A 95 14.26 14.31 6.78
CA PHE A 95 12.93 13.79 6.42
C PHE A 95 12.00 13.80 7.63
N ARG A 96 12.42 13.23 8.76
CA ARG A 96 11.64 13.19 10.01
C ARG A 96 11.13 14.56 10.39
N HIS A 97 12.02 15.54 10.53
CA HIS A 97 11.66 16.89 10.94
C HIS A 97 10.67 17.54 9.97
N LYS A 98 10.92 17.44 8.66
CA LYS A 98 10.05 18.03 7.64
C LYS A 98 8.67 17.39 7.62
N TYR A 99 8.60 16.06 7.68
CA TYR A 99 7.35 15.32 7.64
C TYR A 99 6.53 15.54 8.92
N GLN A 100 7.15 15.49 10.09
CA GLN A 100 6.51 15.81 11.37
C GLN A 100 5.93 17.23 11.36
N HIS A 101 6.67 18.23 10.89
CA HIS A 101 6.16 19.60 10.76
C HIS A 101 4.92 19.68 9.85
N LYS A 102 4.90 18.92 8.74
CA LYS A 102 3.73 18.86 7.85
C LYS A 102 2.52 18.24 8.53
N LEU A 103 2.68 17.14 9.28
CA LEU A 103 1.59 16.52 10.03
C LEU A 103 1.01 17.48 11.08
N GLN A 104 1.87 18.18 11.82
CA GLN A 104 1.43 19.19 12.80
C GLN A 104 0.72 20.38 12.14
N THR A 105 1.19 20.81 10.96
CA THR A 105 0.49 21.84 10.17
C THR A 105 -0.92 21.37 9.81
N LEU A 106 -1.07 20.13 9.31
CA LEU A 106 -2.36 19.56 8.90
C LEU A 106 -3.32 19.35 10.08
N ARG A 107 -2.80 19.13 11.29
CA ARG A 107 -3.61 19.05 12.52
C ARG A 107 -4.34 20.36 12.80
N HIS A 108 -3.67 21.50 12.63
CA HIS A 108 -4.23 22.83 12.92
C HIS A 108 -4.85 23.51 11.70
N GLN A 109 -4.38 23.19 10.50
CA GLN A 109 -4.78 23.78 9.23
C GLN A 109 -4.99 22.66 8.20
N PRO A 110 -6.13 21.94 8.27
CA PRO A 110 -6.38 20.78 7.41
C PRO A 110 -6.36 21.13 5.91
N PHE A 111 -6.70 22.38 5.56
CA PHE A 111 -6.72 22.87 4.18
C PHE A 111 -5.37 23.42 3.67
N ALA A 112 -4.30 23.35 4.47
CA ALA A 112 -3.01 23.98 4.13
C ALA A 112 -2.43 23.54 2.77
N TYR A 113 -2.78 22.33 2.32
CA TYR A 113 -2.31 21.75 1.06
C TYR A 113 -3.47 21.29 0.14
N GLY A 114 -4.68 21.82 0.34
CA GLY A 114 -5.90 21.38 -0.36
C GLY A 114 -6.76 20.46 0.50
N SER A 115 -7.60 19.62 -0.13
CA SER A 115 -8.43 18.64 0.59
C SER A 115 -7.54 17.63 1.30
N LEU A 116 -7.85 17.37 2.58
CA LEU A 116 -7.12 16.40 3.40
C LEU A 116 -7.84 15.05 3.36
N THR A 117 -7.16 14.04 2.84
CA THR A 117 -7.66 12.66 2.80
C THR A 117 -6.55 11.71 3.25
N VAL A 118 -6.90 10.43 3.47
CA VAL A 118 -5.87 9.42 3.79
C VAL A 118 -4.86 9.31 2.64
N ARG A 119 -5.31 9.44 1.38
CA ARG A 119 -4.42 9.45 0.22
C ARG A 119 -3.47 10.64 0.24
N SER A 120 -3.95 11.84 0.51
CA SER A 120 -3.07 13.02 0.55
C SER A 120 -2.02 12.93 1.66
N LEU A 121 -2.31 12.25 2.77
CA LEU A 121 -1.33 11.94 3.81
C LEU A 121 -0.24 10.96 3.33
N LEU A 122 -0.64 9.89 2.63
CA LEU A 122 0.29 8.95 1.99
C LEU A 122 1.17 9.67 0.97
N ASP A 123 0.58 10.46 0.07
CA ASP A 123 1.29 11.25 -0.94
C ASP A 123 2.27 12.23 -0.28
N THR A 124 1.87 12.86 0.83
CA THR A 124 2.75 13.78 1.58
C THR A 124 3.98 13.07 2.12
N ARG A 125 3.83 11.84 2.65
CA ARG A 125 4.95 11.02 3.11
C ARG A 125 5.88 10.66 1.96
N GLU A 126 5.33 10.21 0.84
CA GLU A 126 6.09 9.82 -0.35
C GLU A 126 6.85 11.00 -0.95
N HIS A 127 6.21 12.16 -1.08
CA HIS A 127 6.90 13.39 -1.53
C HIS A 127 8.05 13.77 -0.61
N CYS A 128 7.86 13.72 0.72
CA CYS A 128 8.94 14.00 1.66
C CYS A 128 10.08 12.97 1.55
N LEU A 129 9.78 11.68 1.42
CA LEU A 129 10.80 10.63 1.24
C LEU A 129 11.60 10.86 -0.05
N ASN A 130 10.91 11.11 -1.16
CA ASN A 130 11.51 11.42 -2.46
C ASN A 130 12.42 12.64 -2.40
N GLU A 131 11.99 13.71 -1.73
CA GLU A 131 12.78 14.94 -1.58
C GLU A 131 14.13 14.70 -0.87
N PHE A 132 14.18 13.75 0.07
CA PHE A 132 15.40 13.35 0.77
C PHE A 132 16.09 12.12 0.16
N ASN A 133 15.79 11.82 -1.11
CA ASN A 133 16.38 10.74 -1.91
C ASN A 133 16.12 9.34 -1.36
N PHE A 134 14.92 9.06 -0.85
CA PHE A 134 14.45 7.73 -0.47
C PHE A 134 13.26 7.28 -1.33
N PRO A 135 13.48 6.89 -2.60
CA PRO A 135 12.39 6.63 -3.53
C PRO A 135 11.57 5.37 -3.21
N ASP A 136 12.22 4.30 -2.74
CA ASP A 136 11.53 3.09 -2.28
C ASP A 136 12.22 2.48 -1.06
N PRO A 137 11.88 2.94 0.16
CA PRO A 137 12.40 2.39 1.41
C PRO A 137 12.03 0.92 1.66
N TYR A 138 11.04 0.39 0.96
CA TYR A 138 10.43 -0.91 1.22
C TYR A 138 10.81 -1.97 0.18
N SER A 139 11.46 -1.59 -0.92
CA SER A 139 11.90 -2.47 -2.02
C SER A 139 12.52 -3.79 -1.56
N LYS A 140 13.53 -3.75 -0.68
CA LYS A 140 14.22 -4.95 -0.16
C LYS A 140 13.33 -5.85 0.69
N ILE A 141 12.41 -5.26 1.46
CA ILE A 141 11.44 -6.01 2.27
C ILE A 141 10.46 -6.72 1.34
N LYS A 142 9.84 -5.97 0.42
CA LYS A 142 8.93 -6.51 -0.59
C LYS A 142 9.57 -7.61 -1.43
N GLN A 143 10.85 -7.48 -1.76
CA GLN A 143 11.60 -8.52 -2.46
C GLN A 143 11.68 -9.81 -1.62
N GLY A 144 12.06 -9.71 -0.34
CA GLY A 144 12.11 -10.87 0.55
C GLY A 144 10.76 -11.54 0.75
N GLU A 145 9.69 -10.74 0.84
CA GLU A 145 8.31 -11.24 0.91
C GLU A 145 7.89 -11.97 -0.36
N ASN A 146 8.16 -11.37 -1.53
CA ASN A 146 7.88 -11.98 -2.82
C ASN A 146 8.63 -13.31 -2.99
N ASP A 147 9.90 -13.35 -2.62
CA ASP A 147 10.71 -14.57 -2.65
C ASP A 147 10.14 -15.65 -1.73
N MET A 148 9.62 -15.26 -0.57
CA MET A 148 8.95 -16.19 0.35
C MET A 148 7.62 -16.68 -0.22
N ALA A 149 6.78 -15.76 -0.72
CA ALA A 149 5.49 -16.09 -1.33
C ALA A 149 5.66 -17.06 -2.50
N LEU A 150 6.68 -16.86 -3.35
CA LEU A 150 7.01 -17.76 -4.46
C LEU A 150 7.39 -19.17 -4.00
N LYS A 151 8.11 -19.31 -2.87
CA LYS A 151 8.43 -20.63 -2.30
C LYS A 151 7.17 -21.40 -1.87
N TYR A 152 6.18 -20.70 -1.31
CA TYR A 152 4.93 -21.32 -0.87
C TYR A 152 3.89 -21.50 -1.99
N PHE A 153 3.99 -20.73 -3.08
CA PHE A 153 3.02 -20.69 -4.17
C PHE A 153 2.62 -22.08 -4.67
N GLN A 154 3.60 -22.92 -5.04
CA GLN A 154 3.30 -24.26 -5.58
C GLN A 154 2.57 -25.16 -4.57
N LYS A 155 2.90 -25.07 -3.28
CA LYS A 155 2.24 -25.84 -2.23
C LYS A 155 0.78 -25.42 -2.08
N VAL A 156 0.53 -24.11 -2.08
CA VAL A 156 -0.83 -23.55 -1.96
C VAL A 156 -1.68 -23.90 -3.18
N VAL A 157 -1.13 -23.83 -4.39
CA VAL A 157 -1.88 -24.20 -5.61
C VAL A 157 -2.26 -25.68 -5.58
N LYS A 158 -1.34 -26.58 -5.23
CA LYS A 158 -1.63 -28.02 -5.13
C LYS A 158 -2.72 -28.33 -4.11
N SER A 159 -2.68 -27.71 -2.93
CA SER A 159 -3.72 -27.94 -1.91
C SER A 159 -5.08 -27.41 -2.35
N LEU A 160 -5.14 -26.32 -3.12
CA LEU A 160 -6.37 -25.81 -3.71
C LEU A 160 -6.95 -26.75 -4.79
N GLU A 161 -6.10 -27.42 -5.56
CA GLU A 161 -6.52 -28.36 -6.61
C GLU A 161 -7.21 -29.62 -6.05
N GLU A 162 -6.89 -30.02 -4.83
CA GLU A 162 -7.50 -31.17 -4.13
C GLU A 162 -8.93 -30.87 -3.62
N LEU A 163 -9.31 -29.60 -3.53
CA LEU A 163 -10.63 -29.18 -3.04
C LEU A 163 -11.70 -29.27 -4.13
N SER A 164 -12.97 -29.47 -3.71
CA SER A 164 -14.13 -29.30 -4.59
C SER A 164 -14.21 -27.86 -5.10
N TRP A 165 -14.97 -27.62 -6.18
CA TRP A 165 -15.07 -26.29 -6.77
C TRP A 165 -15.55 -25.23 -5.75
N GLU A 166 -16.60 -25.52 -4.99
CA GLU A 166 -17.15 -24.63 -3.98
C GLU A 166 -16.16 -24.37 -2.83
N GLN A 167 -15.52 -25.42 -2.33
CA GLN A 167 -14.52 -25.33 -1.27
C GLN A 167 -13.31 -24.51 -1.72
N ARG A 168 -12.88 -24.69 -2.97
CA ARG A 168 -11.77 -23.96 -3.59
C ARG A 168 -12.08 -22.46 -3.70
N GLN A 169 -13.29 -22.08 -4.13
CA GLN A 169 -13.68 -20.67 -4.19
C GLN A 169 -13.62 -20.01 -2.80
N PHE A 170 -14.10 -20.70 -1.78
CA PHE A 170 -14.05 -20.18 -0.41
C PHE A 170 -12.61 -20.03 0.10
N ALA A 171 -11.79 -21.06 -0.13
CA ALA A 171 -10.38 -21.05 0.24
C ALA A 171 -9.59 -19.95 -0.46
N LEU A 172 -9.90 -19.65 -1.73
CA LEU A 172 -9.30 -18.54 -2.48
C LEU A 172 -9.67 -17.18 -1.88
N VAL A 173 -10.94 -16.95 -1.53
CA VAL A 173 -11.37 -15.70 -0.90
C VAL A 173 -10.73 -15.52 0.48
N ARG A 174 -10.70 -16.57 1.32
CA ARG A 174 -9.98 -16.55 2.60
C ARG A 174 -8.48 -16.29 2.39
N GLY A 175 -7.87 -16.90 1.37
CA GLY A 175 -6.46 -16.68 1.02
C GLY A 175 -6.17 -15.24 0.59
N LEU A 176 -7.05 -14.63 -0.21
CA LEU A 176 -6.95 -13.23 -0.62
C LEU A 176 -7.01 -12.29 0.60
N LEU A 177 -7.99 -12.49 1.49
CA LEU A 177 -8.14 -11.69 2.70
C LEU A 177 -6.93 -11.85 3.64
N ALA A 178 -6.46 -13.08 3.84
CA ALA A 178 -5.29 -13.36 4.67
C ALA A 178 -4.01 -12.75 4.07
N GLY A 179 -3.85 -12.77 2.75
CA GLY A 179 -2.71 -12.17 2.06
C GLY A 179 -2.64 -10.66 2.29
N ASN A 180 -3.78 -9.97 2.29
CA ASN A 180 -3.83 -8.54 2.61
C ASN A 180 -3.51 -8.25 4.09
N VAL A 181 -3.91 -9.13 5.02
CA VAL A 181 -3.51 -9.04 6.43
C VAL A 181 -2.03 -9.37 6.63
N PHE A 182 -1.40 -10.09 5.70
CA PHE A 182 0.04 -10.36 5.75
C PHE A 182 0.89 -9.23 5.14
N ASP A 183 0.28 -8.20 4.53
CA ASP A 183 0.96 -7.05 3.95
C ASP A 183 1.42 -6.07 5.06
N TRP A 184 2.68 -5.63 5.02
CA TRP A 184 3.33 -4.73 6.01
C TRP A 184 2.68 -3.34 6.10
N GLY A 185 1.68 -3.05 5.27
CA GLY A 185 0.99 -1.76 5.23
C GLY A 185 0.16 -1.42 6.49
N ALA A 186 -0.20 -2.40 7.34
CA ALA A 186 -1.04 -2.18 8.52
C ALA A 186 -0.27 -2.27 9.85
N LYS A 187 -0.50 -1.31 10.76
CA LYS A 187 0.14 -1.23 12.10
C LYS A 187 0.04 -2.56 12.87
N ALA A 188 -1.15 -3.15 12.91
CA ALA A 188 -1.41 -4.40 13.64
C ALA A 188 -0.61 -5.61 13.12
N VAL A 189 -0.13 -5.54 11.88
CA VAL A 189 0.58 -6.63 11.18
C VAL A 189 2.09 -6.43 11.33
N SER A 190 2.55 -5.18 11.23
CA SER A 190 3.97 -4.83 11.41
C SER A 190 4.50 -5.23 12.79
N ASP A 191 3.73 -5.01 13.86
CA ASP A 191 4.17 -5.34 15.22
C ASP A 191 4.32 -6.86 15.42
N VAL A 192 3.38 -7.65 14.90
CA VAL A 192 3.40 -9.13 14.99
C VAL A 192 4.55 -9.70 14.16
N LEU A 193 4.71 -9.25 12.92
CA LEU A 193 5.78 -9.71 12.02
C LEU A 193 7.19 -9.30 12.49
N GLU A 194 7.34 -8.14 13.13
CA GLU A 194 8.62 -7.70 13.69
C GLU A 194 9.00 -8.48 14.96
N SER A 195 8.00 -8.97 15.70
CA SER A 195 8.20 -9.70 16.96
C SER A 195 8.31 -11.22 16.82
N ASP A 196 7.71 -11.82 15.79
CA ASP A 196 7.59 -13.27 15.64
C ASP A 196 8.10 -13.75 14.25
N PRO A 197 9.33 -14.29 14.18
CA PRO A 197 9.89 -14.85 12.96
C PRO A 197 9.13 -16.08 12.42
N GLU A 198 8.29 -16.73 13.22
CA GLU A 198 7.47 -17.88 12.82
C GLU A 198 6.07 -17.47 12.35
N PHE A 199 5.68 -16.20 12.48
CA PHE A 199 4.41 -15.71 11.98
C PHE A 199 4.40 -15.74 10.44
N GLY A 200 3.71 -16.73 9.89
CA GLY A 200 3.60 -16.96 8.46
C GLY A 200 2.16 -16.88 7.94
N PHE A 201 2.01 -17.05 6.63
CA PHE A 201 0.73 -16.99 5.93
C PHE A 201 -0.37 -17.88 6.52
N GLU A 202 -0.03 -19.08 7.01
CA GLU A 202 -1.02 -19.97 7.64
C GLU A 202 -1.52 -19.44 9.00
N HIS A 203 -0.68 -18.75 9.77
CA HIS A 203 -1.12 -18.09 11.00
C HIS A 203 -2.05 -16.91 10.68
N ALA A 204 -1.76 -16.12 9.65
CA ALA A 204 -2.63 -15.03 9.20
C ALA A 204 -4.03 -15.55 8.80
N LYS A 205 -4.12 -16.71 8.16
CA LYS A 205 -5.41 -17.35 7.80
C LYS A 205 -6.23 -17.75 9.02
N LEU A 206 -5.60 -18.12 10.13
CA LEU A 206 -6.27 -18.48 11.38
C LEU A 206 -6.77 -17.26 12.16
N GLN A 207 -6.18 -16.09 11.94
CA GLN A 207 -6.62 -14.83 12.57
C GLN A 207 -7.81 -14.19 11.86
N LEU A 208 -8.17 -14.66 10.66
CA LEU A 208 -9.35 -14.17 9.97
C LEU A 208 -10.62 -14.55 10.74
N GLU A 209 -11.45 -13.54 11.01
CA GLU A 209 -12.76 -13.75 11.60
C GLU A 209 -13.63 -14.69 10.75
N GLU A 210 -14.42 -15.50 11.45
CA GLU A 210 -15.43 -16.33 10.83
C GLU A 210 -16.56 -15.48 10.25
N ARG A 211 -17.21 -16.00 9.20
CA ARG A 211 -18.36 -15.34 8.58
C ARG A 211 -19.53 -15.25 9.59
N PRO A 212 -20.36 -14.20 9.52
CA PRO A 212 -20.38 -13.15 8.50
C PRO A 212 -19.34 -12.04 8.75
N TRP A 213 -18.70 -11.59 7.67
CA TRP A 213 -17.83 -10.41 7.73
C TRP A 213 -18.65 -9.10 7.78
N LEU A 214 -17.99 -8.00 8.15
CA LEU A 214 -18.60 -6.66 8.22
C LEU A 214 -19.38 -6.29 6.94
N VAL A 215 -18.80 -6.60 5.78
CA VAL A 215 -19.49 -6.57 4.48
C VAL A 215 -19.29 -7.92 3.82
N ASP A 216 -20.30 -8.78 3.92
CA ASP A 216 -20.24 -10.15 3.42
C ASP A 216 -21.12 -10.33 2.18
N ALA A 217 -20.49 -10.31 1.02
CA ALA A 217 -21.12 -10.57 -0.27
C ALA A 217 -20.63 -11.88 -0.91
N TYR A 218 -20.06 -12.80 -0.12
CA TYR A 218 -19.43 -14.01 -0.65
C TYR A 218 -20.44 -14.90 -1.39
N ASP A 219 -21.60 -15.18 -0.79
CA ASP A 219 -22.58 -16.08 -1.40
C ASP A 219 -23.13 -15.51 -2.72
N GLN A 220 -23.39 -14.19 -2.77
CA GLN A 220 -23.82 -13.52 -4.00
C GLN A 220 -22.75 -13.58 -5.10
N TRP A 221 -21.47 -13.43 -4.72
CA TRP A 221 -20.35 -13.58 -5.65
C TRP A 221 -20.22 -15.01 -6.16
N LEU A 222 -20.34 -16.01 -5.28
CA LEU A 222 -20.25 -17.43 -5.63
C LEU A 222 -21.35 -17.85 -6.60
N GLU A 223 -22.59 -17.43 -6.37
CA GLU A 223 -23.72 -17.73 -7.26
C GLU A 223 -23.52 -17.11 -8.65
N ARG A 224 -23.03 -15.86 -8.74
CA ARG A 224 -22.70 -15.25 -10.05
C ARG A 224 -21.61 -16.00 -10.81
N LEU A 225 -20.62 -16.56 -10.11
CA LEU A 225 -19.58 -17.36 -10.74
C LEU A 225 -20.12 -18.68 -11.29
N LYS A 226 -20.99 -19.37 -10.55
CA LYS A 226 -21.63 -20.62 -11.03
C LYS A 226 -22.39 -20.38 -12.33
N VAL A 227 -23.20 -19.34 -12.39
CA VAL A 227 -24.01 -19.01 -13.58
C VAL A 227 -23.12 -18.79 -14.80
N ARG A 228 -22.00 -18.08 -14.66
CA ARG A 228 -21.07 -17.82 -15.77
C ARG A 228 -20.40 -19.08 -16.30
N ILE A 229 -20.06 -20.03 -15.43
CA ILE A 229 -19.44 -21.30 -15.86
C ILE A 229 -20.45 -22.12 -16.67
N LEU A 230 -21.71 -22.18 -16.25
CA LEU A 230 -22.76 -22.92 -16.95
C LEU A 230 -23.15 -22.31 -18.29
N THR A 231 -22.97 -20.99 -18.49
CA THR A 231 -23.28 -20.32 -19.76
C THR A 231 -22.15 -20.40 -20.81
N VAL A 232 -20.94 -20.80 -20.39
CA VAL A 232 -19.74 -20.85 -21.25
C VAL A 232 -19.33 -22.31 -21.55
N SER A 233 -19.96 -23.29 -20.91
CA SER A 233 -19.78 -24.74 -21.15
C SER A 233 -20.84 -25.26 -22.11
#